data_AF-A0A7Z6RD08-F1
#
_entry.id   AF-A0A7Z6RD08-F1
#
_cell.length_a   1.000
_cell.length_b   1.000
_cell.length_c   1.000
_cell.angle_alpha   90.00
_cell.angle_beta   90.00
_cell.angle_gamma   90.00
#
_symmetry.space_group_name_H-M   'P 1'
#
loop_
_entity.id
_entity.type
_entity.pdbx_description
1 polymer ?
#
loop_
_entity_poly.entity_id
_entity_poly.type
_entity_poly.pdbx_seq_one_letter_code
_entity_poly.pdbx_strand_id
1 'polypeptide(L)'
;SDKTFVSTFEAVLSKEEMISKVGLIATGDSFIAGQEKIDVIKGHFPQVLAVEMEGAAIAQAAQATGKPFVVVRAMSDTAAHDANITFDEFIIEAGKRSAQVLMAFLKAL
;
A
#
# COMPACT_ATOMS: atom_id res chain seq x y z
N SER A 1 7.10 2.48 -10.25
CA SER A 1 6.64 1.08 -10.29
C SER A 1 6.69 0.56 -11.71
N ASP A 2 6.85 -0.74 -11.86
CA ASP A 2 6.76 -1.45 -13.14
C ASP A 2 5.32 -1.46 -13.66
N LYS A 3 5.11 -1.06 -14.92
CA LYS A 3 3.77 -0.91 -15.49
C LYS A 3 3.06 -2.25 -15.69
N THR A 4 3.82 -3.29 -16.06
CA THR A 4 3.27 -4.64 -16.24
C THR A 4 2.79 -5.19 -14.91
N PHE A 5 3.59 -5.03 -13.85
CA PHE A 5 3.20 -5.49 -12.51
C PHE A 5 1.94 -4.77 -12.02
N VAL A 6 1.82 -3.46 -12.24
CA VAL A 6 0.61 -2.70 -11.89
C VAL A 6 -0.60 -3.25 -12.63
N SER A 7 -0.54 -3.39 -13.95
CA SER A 7 -1.67 -3.88 -14.74
C SER A 7 -2.08 -5.31 -14.39
N THR A 8 -1.12 -6.18 -14.06
CA THR A 8 -1.40 -7.57 -13.64
C THR A 8 -2.07 -7.59 -12.27
N PHE A 9 -1.63 -6.78 -11.31
CA PHE A 9 -2.30 -6.65 -10.01
C PHE A 9 -3.72 -6.10 -10.16
N GLU A 10 -3.95 -5.08 -10.99
CA GLU A 10 -5.29 -4.55 -11.26
C GLU A 10 -6.23 -5.64 -11.81
N ALA A 11 -5.74 -6.43 -12.78
CA ALA A 11 -6.53 -7.52 -13.35
C ALA A 11 -6.86 -8.62 -12.32
N VAL A 12 -5.89 -9.00 -11.48
CA VAL A 12 -6.08 -9.98 -10.40
C VAL A 12 -7.08 -9.48 -9.36
N LEU A 13 -6.91 -8.24 -8.89
CA LEU A 13 -7.82 -7.64 -7.90
C LEU A 13 -9.24 -7.49 -8.45
N SER A 14 -9.38 -7.12 -9.72
CA SER A 14 -10.70 -7.06 -10.38
C SER A 14 -11.35 -8.43 -10.50
N LYS A 15 -10.58 -9.49 -10.77
CA LYS A 15 -11.10 -10.86 -10.89
C LYS A 15 -11.57 -11.43 -9.54
N GLU A 16 -10.87 -11.08 -8.47
CA GLU A 16 -11.21 -11.47 -7.09
C GLU A 16 -12.25 -10.53 -6.46
N GLU A 17 -12.86 -9.63 -7.25
CA GLU A 17 -13.87 -8.65 -6.83
C GLU A 17 -13.42 -7.78 -5.62
N MET A 18 -12.11 -7.53 -5.51
CA MET A 18 -11.54 -6.75 -4.43
C MET A 18 -11.55 -5.26 -4.74
N ILE A 19 -12.16 -4.47 -3.86
CA ILE A 19 -12.11 -3.01 -3.92
C ILE A 19 -10.66 -2.56 -3.79
N SER A 20 -10.16 -1.87 -4.81
CA SER A 20 -8.78 -1.41 -4.87
C SER A 20 -8.67 -0.06 -5.56
N LYS A 21 -7.55 0.63 -5.33
CA LYS A 21 -7.18 1.86 -6.03
C LYS A 21 -5.68 1.84 -6.33
N VAL A 22 -5.33 2.31 -7.52
CA VAL A 22 -3.95 2.63 -7.88
C VAL A 22 -3.71 4.12 -7.62
N GLY A 23 -2.63 4.44 -6.92
CA GLY A 23 -2.23 5.83 -6.70
C GLY A 23 -1.00 5.97 -5.82
N LEU A 24 -0.81 7.19 -5.31
CA LEU A 24 0.38 7.57 -4.56
C LEU A 24 0.34 7.01 -3.13
N ILE A 25 1.42 6.35 -2.72
CA ILE A 25 1.70 5.96 -1.35
C ILE A 25 2.90 6.79 -0.88
N ALA A 26 2.76 7.51 0.24
CA ALA A 26 3.85 8.26 0.85
C ALA A 26 4.50 7.43 1.97
N THR A 27 5.81 7.59 2.12
CA THR A 27 6.61 6.84 3.08
C THR A 27 7.34 7.78 4.03
N GLY A 28 7.39 7.44 5.32
CA GLY A 28 8.20 8.13 6.31
C GLY A 28 8.52 7.26 7.50
N ASP A 29 9.61 7.56 8.20
CA ASP A 29 10.06 6.83 9.38
C ASP A 29 9.28 7.27 10.64
N SER A 30 7.96 7.22 10.55
CA SER A 30 7.03 7.67 11.59
C SER A 30 5.67 7.03 11.41
N PHE A 31 5.12 6.50 12.49
CA PHE A 31 3.72 6.10 12.52
C PHE A 31 2.82 7.34 12.53
N ILE A 32 1.97 7.46 11.51
CA ILE A 32 1.09 8.61 11.33
C ILE A 32 -0.24 8.35 12.04
N ALA A 33 -0.37 8.94 13.23
CA ALA A 33 -1.62 8.97 13.98
C ALA A 33 -2.06 10.42 14.21
N GLY A 34 -3.26 10.77 13.71
CA GLY A 34 -3.90 12.05 13.95
C GLY A 34 -4.02 12.95 12.71
N GLN A 35 -5.12 13.71 12.67
CA GLN A 35 -5.53 14.49 11.49
C GLN A 35 -4.54 15.60 11.11
N GLU A 36 -3.91 16.26 12.07
CA GLU A 36 -2.93 17.33 11.81
C GLU A 36 -1.76 16.83 10.93
N LYS A 37 -1.22 15.66 11.25
CA LYS A 37 -0.13 15.05 10.46
C LYS A 37 -0.60 14.65 9.07
N ILE A 38 -1.83 14.12 8.96
CA ILE A 38 -2.45 13.78 7.67
C ILE A 38 -2.59 15.04 6.80
N ASP A 39 -3.04 16.15 7.38
CA ASP A 39 -3.25 17.40 6.66
C ASP A 39 -1.94 18.02 6.15
N VAL A 40 -0.87 17.96 6.95
CA VAL A 40 0.47 18.36 6.51
C VAL A 40 0.92 17.53 5.31
N ILE A 41 0.78 16.20 5.39
CA ILE A 41 1.17 15.30 4.28
C ILE A 41 0.34 15.60 3.03
N LYS A 42 -0.99 15.78 3.16
CA LYS A 42 -1.87 16.14 2.03
C LYS A 42 -1.56 17.52 1.46
N GLY A 43 -1.08 18.46 2.29
CA GLY A 43 -0.61 19.76 1.84
C GLY A 43 0.59 19.66 0.90
N HIS A 44 1.50 18.71 1.13
CA HIS A 44 2.63 18.44 0.24
C HIS A 44 2.28 17.51 -0.93
N PHE A 45 1.40 16.53 -0.70
CA PHE A 45 1.04 15.48 -1.66
C PHE A 45 -0.49 15.35 -1.76
N PRO A 46 -1.19 16.24 -2.50
CA PRO A 46 -2.65 16.25 -2.53
C PRO A 46 -3.32 14.98 -3.08
N GLN A 47 -2.56 14.18 -3.85
CA GLN A 47 -3.04 12.93 -4.47
C GLN A 47 -2.66 11.67 -3.66
N VAL A 48 -2.09 11.82 -2.46
CA VAL A 48 -1.73 10.69 -1.60
C VAL A 48 -2.97 9.89 -1.21
N LEU A 49 -2.90 8.57 -1.40
CA LEU A 49 -3.96 7.64 -1.02
C LEU A 49 -3.67 6.94 0.30
N ALA A 50 -2.40 6.68 0.61
CA ALA A 50 -1.99 5.97 1.81
C ALA A 50 -0.62 6.46 2.30
N VAL A 51 -0.35 6.23 3.60
CA VAL A 51 0.92 6.50 4.26
C VAL A 51 1.42 5.24 4.95
N GLU A 52 2.72 4.99 4.93
CA GLU A 52 3.37 3.81 5.51
C GLU A 52 4.87 4.09 5.71
N MET A 53 5.67 3.07 6.06
CA MET A 53 7.03 3.28 6.57
C MET A 53 8.15 2.67 5.70
N GLU A 54 7.84 1.90 4.65
CA GLU A 54 8.87 1.15 3.89
C GLU A 54 8.82 1.29 2.37
N GLY A 55 7.68 1.64 1.78
CA GLY A 55 7.38 1.45 0.36
C GLY A 55 8.31 2.23 -0.56
N ALA A 56 8.54 3.52 -0.27
CA ALA A 56 9.48 4.34 -1.03
C ALA A 56 10.93 3.92 -0.81
N ALA A 57 11.29 3.42 0.37
CA ALA A 57 12.65 2.93 0.65
C ALA A 57 12.95 1.64 -0.14
N ILE A 58 12.00 0.70 -0.19
CA ILE A 58 12.09 -0.50 -1.04
C ILE A 58 12.15 -0.10 -2.52
N ALA A 59 11.30 0.83 -2.94
CA ALA A 59 11.29 1.34 -4.31
C ALA A 59 12.63 2.00 -4.70
N GLN A 60 13.22 2.78 -3.79
CA GLN A 60 14.53 3.41 -3.99
C GLN A 60 15.64 2.36 -4.15
N ALA A 61 15.65 1.33 -3.30
CA ALA A 61 16.62 0.24 -3.39
C ALA A 61 16.46 -0.61 -4.67
N ALA A 62 15.22 -0.90 -5.07
CA ALA A 62 14.92 -1.60 -6.32
C ALA A 62 15.36 -0.79 -7.54
N GLN A 63 15.09 0.52 -7.54
CA GLN A 63 15.53 1.42 -8.60
C GLN A 63 17.07 1.47 -8.69
N ALA A 64 17.77 1.57 -7.56
CA ALA A 64 19.24 1.60 -7.52
C ALA A 64 19.88 0.32 -8.08
N THR A 65 19.15 -0.80 -8.09
CA THR A 65 19.62 -2.09 -8.60
C THR A 65 19.01 -2.46 -9.97
N GLY A 66 18.24 -1.55 -10.58
CA GLY A 66 17.61 -1.77 -11.88
C GLY A 66 16.56 -2.90 -11.87
N LYS A 67 15.91 -3.16 -10.74
CA LYS A 67 14.89 -4.21 -10.60
C LYS A 67 13.47 -3.62 -10.68
N PRO A 68 12.54 -4.27 -11.42
CA PRO A 68 11.15 -3.85 -11.43
C PRO A 68 10.53 -4.03 -10.05
N PHE A 69 9.61 -3.14 -9.68
CA PHE A 69 8.95 -3.16 -8.39
C PHE A 69 7.49 -2.70 -8.47
N VAL A 70 6.68 -3.16 -7.53
CA VAL A 70 5.35 -2.63 -7.25
C VAL A 70 5.16 -2.66 -5.73
N VAL A 71 4.52 -1.63 -5.19
CA VAL A 71 4.16 -1.57 -3.76
C VAL A 71 2.66 -1.77 -3.67
N VAL A 72 2.25 -2.76 -2.87
CA VAL A 72 0.84 -3.09 -2.64
C VAL A 72 0.59 -3.02 -1.14
N ARG A 73 -0.44 -2.27 -0.73
CA ARG A 73 -0.85 -2.12 0.67
C ARG A 73 -2.33 -2.43 0.79
N ALA A 74 -2.67 -3.29 1.76
CA ALA A 74 -4.03 -3.42 2.26
C ALA A 74 -4.25 -2.34 3.32
N MET A 75 -5.39 -1.66 3.29
CA MET A 75 -5.72 -0.63 4.28
C MET A 75 -6.20 -1.30 5.57
N SER A 76 -5.50 -1.08 6.69
CA SER A 76 -5.83 -1.61 8.02
C SER A 76 -6.68 -0.66 8.87
N ASP A 77 -6.64 0.64 8.55
CA ASP A 77 -7.20 1.72 9.36
C ASP A 77 -7.35 3.00 8.51
N THR A 78 -7.92 4.04 9.11
CA THR A 78 -8.10 5.36 8.48
C THR A 78 -7.04 6.39 8.90
N ALA A 79 -5.98 5.99 9.61
CA ALA A 79 -4.94 6.82 10.25
C ALA A 79 -5.46 7.87 11.26
N ALA A 80 -6.77 7.85 11.55
CA ALA A 80 -7.43 8.69 12.56
C ALA A 80 -7.27 8.10 13.97
N HIS A 81 -7.79 8.78 15.00
CA HIS A 81 -7.56 8.52 16.44
C HIS A 81 -7.67 7.05 16.92
N ASP A 82 -8.33 6.17 16.18
CA ASP A 82 -8.52 4.76 16.54
C ASP A 82 -7.54 3.78 15.86
N ALA A 83 -6.53 4.29 15.11
CA ALA A 83 -5.65 3.49 14.26
C ALA A 83 -4.94 2.32 14.98
N ASN A 84 -4.57 2.50 16.25
CA ASN A 84 -3.86 1.47 17.02
C ASN A 84 -4.76 0.28 17.39
N ILE A 85 -6.04 0.51 17.68
CA ILE A 85 -6.98 -0.56 18.08
C ILE A 85 -7.37 -1.38 16.86
N THR A 86 -7.63 -0.72 15.74
CA THR A 86 -8.00 -1.40 14.49
C THR A 86 -6.85 -2.20 13.90
N PHE A 87 -5.60 -1.74 14.03
CA PHE A 87 -4.45 -2.45 13.45
C PHE A 87 -4.28 -3.86 14.01
N ASP A 88 -4.28 -4.01 15.34
CA ASP A 88 -4.06 -5.30 16.00
C ASP A 88 -5.18 -6.31 15.70
N GLU A 89 -6.42 -5.84 15.55
CA GLU A 89 -7.56 -6.70 15.21
C GLU A 89 -7.54 -7.17 13.75
N PHE A 90 -7.11 -6.31 12.81
CA PHE A 90 -7.22 -6.58 11.38
C PHE A 90 -5.95 -7.16 10.73
N ILE A 91 -4.79 -7.11 11.40
CA ILE A 91 -3.51 -7.50 10.78
C ILE A 91 -3.48 -8.95 10.30
N ILE A 92 -4.11 -9.89 11.02
CA ILE A 92 -4.13 -11.31 10.65
C ILE A 92 -4.92 -11.52 9.34
N GLU A 93 -6.11 -10.92 9.25
CA GLU A 93 -6.98 -11.05 8.07
C GLU A 93 -6.41 -10.29 6.87
N ALA A 94 -5.88 -9.07 7.11
CA ALA A 94 -5.20 -8.30 6.09
C ALA A 94 -3.98 -9.05 5.51
N GLY A 95 -3.20 -9.71 6.38
CA GLY A 95 -2.07 -10.55 5.97
C GLY A 95 -2.49 -11.73 5.10
N LYS A 96 -3.54 -12.46 5.48
CA LYS A 96 -4.09 -13.58 4.69
C LYS A 96 -4.55 -13.13 3.31
N ARG A 97 -5.32 -12.04 3.23
CA ARG A 97 -5.81 -11.47 1.97
C ARG A 97 -4.65 -11.00 1.09
N SER A 98 -3.67 -10.31 1.67
CA SER A 98 -2.47 -9.88 0.95
C SER A 98 -1.71 -11.06 0.33
N ALA A 99 -1.51 -12.14 1.10
CA ALA A 99 -0.86 -13.35 0.61
C ALA A 99 -1.65 -14.04 -0.52
N GLN A 100 -2.97 -14.10 -0.42
CA GLN A 100 -3.83 -14.68 -1.46
C GLN A 100 -3.72 -13.90 -2.77
N VAL A 101 -3.80 -12.56 -2.73
CA VAL A 101 -3.67 -11.71 -3.91
C VAL A 101 -2.27 -11.86 -4.52
N LEU A 102 -1.22 -11.88 -3.69
CA LEU A 102 0.15 -12.09 -4.16
C LEU A 102 0.31 -13.43 -4.90
N MET A 103 -0.24 -14.51 -4.34
CA MET A 103 -0.24 -15.82 -4.97
C MET A 103 -0.98 -15.83 -6.32
N ALA A 104 -2.11 -15.13 -6.42
CA ALA A 104 -2.86 -15.00 -7.66
C ALA A 104 -2.08 -14.18 -8.71
N PHE A 105 -1.44 -13.09 -8.29
CA PHE A 105 -0.53 -12.30 -9.12
C PHE A 105 0.63 -13.15 -9.67
N LEU A 106 1.32 -13.92 -8.82
CA LEU A 106 2.45 -14.76 -9.26
C LEU A 106 2.05 -15.85 -10.26
N LYS A 107 0.79 -16.29 -10.25
CA LYS A 107 0.26 -17.25 -11.25
C LYS A 107 -0.11 -16.60 -12.57
N ALA A 108 -0.35 -15.28 -12.57
CA ALA A 108 -0.77 -14.50 -13.72
C ALA A 108 0.39 -13.72 -14.37
N LEU A 109 1.57 -13.75 -13.76
CA LEU A 109 2.81 -13.19 -14.28
C LEU A 109 3.47 -14.15 -15.28
#